data_AF-A0A352Z054-F1
#
_entry.id   AF-A0A352Z054-F1
#
_cell.length_a   1.000
_cell.length_b   1.000
_cell.length_c   1.000
_cell.angle_alpha   90.00
_cell.angle_beta   90.00
_cell.angle_gamma   90.00
#
_symmetry.space_group_name_H-M   'P 1'
#
loop_
_entity.id
_entity.type
_entity.pdbx_description
1 polymer ?
#
loop_
_entity_poly.entity_id
_entity_poly.type
_entity_poly.pdbx_seq_one_letter_code
_entity_poly.pdbx_strand_id
1 'polypeptide(L)'
;MGRHEEAIEIQKKIYSPTSGYASGLGVAYALAGQKEKALEIAAEMEAQNMRWHTWGLADIHSALGDKDKAIYWIEEAYKQKHDFIPWVRNNPYYRKLDNDPRFQDIVKRLNLPE
;
A
#
# COMPACT_ATOMS: atom_id res chain seq x y z
N MET A 1 -8.48 15.70 17.45
CA MET A 1 -7.14 15.84 16.86
C MET A 1 -6.29 14.66 17.35
N GLY A 2 -5.41 14.07 16.55
CA GLY A 2 -4.17 13.60 17.17
C GLY A 2 -3.52 12.35 16.62
N ARG A 3 -4.25 11.28 16.26
CA ARG A 3 -3.58 10.01 15.93
C ARG A 3 -2.89 10.01 14.58
N HIS A 4 -3.45 10.74 13.61
CA HIS A 4 -2.85 10.84 12.27
C HIS A 4 -1.71 11.85 12.25
N GLU A 5 -1.86 12.98 12.96
CA GLU A 5 -0.80 13.98 13.07
C GLU A 5 0.42 13.43 13.82
N GLU A 6 0.22 12.71 14.92
CA GLU A 6 1.30 12.05 15.65
C GLU A 6 2.00 10.98 14.80
N ALA A 7 1.23 10.17 14.05
CA ALA A 7 1.79 9.17 13.15
C ALA A 7 2.65 9.81 12.05
N ILE A 8 2.23 10.96 11.49
CA ILE A 8 3.00 11.71 10.49
C ILE A 8 4.33 12.18 11.09
N GLU A 9 4.32 12.78 12.29
CA GLU A 9 5.54 13.30 12.91
C GLU A 9 6.54 12.20 13.27
N ILE A 10 6.07 11.04 13.71
CA ILE A 10 6.92 9.87 13.94
C ILE A 10 7.50 9.38 12.61
N GLN A 11 6.65 9.23 11.59
CA GLN A 11 7.08 8.66 10.32
C GLN A 11 8.05 9.56 9.56
N LYS A 12 7.91 10.88 9.64
CA LYS A 12 8.90 11.82 9.07
C LYS A 12 10.31 11.60 9.62
N LYS A 13 10.47 11.22 10.89
CA LYS A 13 11.78 11.03 11.53
C LYS A 13 12.50 9.76 11.05
N ILE A 14 11.75 8.77 10.58
CA ILE A 14 12.27 7.46 10.16
C ILE A 14 12.12 7.23 8.65
N TYR A 15 11.52 8.18 7.93
CA TYR A 15 11.29 8.08 6.51
C TYR A 15 12.61 7.99 5.77
N SER A 16 12.74 6.94 4.98
CA SER A 16 13.73 6.81 3.93
C SER A 16 13.02 6.18 2.74
N PRO A 17 13.06 6.79 1.53
CA PRO A 17 12.39 6.26 0.35
C PRO A 17 12.99 4.92 -0.11
N THR A 18 14.16 4.52 0.38
CA THR A 18 14.78 3.22 0.07
C THR A 18 14.50 2.15 1.14
N SER A 19 13.83 2.52 2.23
CA SER A 19 13.48 1.60 3.31
C SER A 19 12.24 0.79 2.96
N GLY A 20 12.20 -0.49 3.35
CA GLY A 20 11.00 -1.33 3.28
C GLY A 20 9.80 -0.80 4.09
N TYR A 21 10.01 0.22 4.92
CA TYR A 21 8.97 0.89 5.72
C TYR A 21 8.53 2.26 5.14
N ALA A 22 8.97 2.61 3.93
CA ALA A 22 8.72 3.93 3.33
C ALA A 22 7.21 4.28 3.21
N SER A 23 6.34 3.28 3.09
CA SER A 23 4.90 3.51 2.91
C SER A 23 4.20 4.06 4.14
N GLY A 24 4.77 3.91 5.34
CA GLY A 24 4.13 4.33 6.59
C GLY A 24 3.78 5.83 6.61
N LEU A 25 4.66 6.67 6.06
CA LEU A 25 4.41 8.12 5.94
C LEU A 25 3.29 8.41 4.92
N GLY A 26 3.33 7.76 3.77
CA GLY A 26 2.32 7.93 2.71
C GLY A 26 0.93 7.51 3.16
N VAL A 27 0.82 6.37 3.87
CA VAL A 27 -0.44 5.90 4.46
C VAL A 27 -0.94 6.86 5.53
N ALA A 28 -0.05 7.37 6.40
CA ALA A 28 -0.43 8.34 7.41
C ALA A 28 -0.99 9.63 6.79
N TYR A 29 -0.35 10.14 5.72
CA TYR A 29 -0.89 11.27 4.96
C TYR A 29 -2.24 10.97 4.32
N ALA A 30 -2.39 9.80 3.71
CA ALA A 30 -3.64 9.39 3.06
C ALA A 30 -4.81 9.36 4.07
N LEU A 31 -4.60 8.73 5.23
CA LEU A 31 -5.60 8.64 6.30
C LEU A 31 -5.90 10.00 6.94
N ALA A 32 -4.94 10.92 6.95
CA ALA A 32 -5.12 12.31 7.39
C ALA A 32 -5.86 13.19 6.37
N GLY A 33 -6.24 12.65 5.20
CA GLY A 33 -6.84 13.41 4.10
C GLY A 33 -5.85 14.30 3.34
N GLN A 34 -4.54 14.17 3.60
CA GLN A 34 -3.48 14.91 2.91
C GLN A 34 -3.09 14.17 1.62
N LYS A 35 -4.02 14.14 0.66
CA LYS A 35 -3.90 13.35 -0.57
C LYS A 35 -2.64 13.67 -1.37
N GLU A 36 -2.32 14.94 -1.54
CA GLU A 36 -1.18 15.38 -2.36
C GLU A 36 0.14 14.85 -1.79
N LYS A 37 0.32 14.96 -0.47
CA LYS A 37 1.53 14.45 0.20
C LYS A 37 1.63 12.93 0.17
N ALA A 38 0.51 12.22 0.26
CA ALA A 38 0.51 10.76 0.11
C ALA A 38 0.96 10.35 -1.29
N LEU A 39 0.51 11.08 -2.32
CA LEU A 39 0.91 10.85 -3.71
C LEU A 39 2.37 11.21 -3.97
N GLU A 40 2.92 12.23 -3.31
CA GLU A 40 4.36 12.55 -3.35
C GLU A 40 5.19 11.36 -2.85
N ILE A 41 4.84 10.80 -1.68
CA ILE A 41 5.53 9.61 -1.15
C ILE A 41 5.40 8.40 -2.09
N ALA A 42 4.21 8.18 -2.65
CA ALA A 42 4.01 7.09 -3.61
C ALA A 42 4.89 7.28 -4.87
N ALA A 43 4.99 8.50 -5.41
CA ALA A 43 5.82 8.79 -6.57
C ALA A 43 7.32 8.60 -6.28
N GLU A 44 7.80 9.01 -5.10
CA GLU A 44 9.19 8.78 -4.68
C GLU A 44 9.51 7.29 -4.58
N MET A 45 8.61 6.51 -3.97
CA MET A 45 8.75 5.05 -3.85
C MET A 45 8.72 4.36 -5.23
N GLU A 46 7.80 4.76 -6.10
CA GLU A 46 7.67 4.24 -7.46
C GLU A 46 8.94 4.51 -8.27
N ALA A 47 9.53 5.70 -8.14
CA ALA A 47 10.77 6.08 -8.83
C ALA A 47 11.99 5.22 -8.42
N GLN A 48 12.01 4.64 -7.22
CA GLN A 48 13.08 3.71 -6.83
C GLN A 48 12.99 2.36 -7.55
N ASN A 49 11.82 2.03 -8.13
CA ASN A 49 11.56 0.78 -8.84
C ASN A 49 12.00 -0.49 -8.06
N MET A 50 11.78 -0.49 -6.75
CA MET A 50 12.15 -1.58 -5.86
C MET A 50 11.01 -2.58 -5.74
N ARG A 51 11.29 -3.89 -5.87
CA ARG A 51 10.31 -4.97 -5.70
C ARG A 51 9.52 -4.84 -4.40
N TRP A 52 10.20 -4.49 -3.31
CA TRP A 52 9.58 -4.36 -1.99
C TRP A 52 8.68 -3.13 -1.83
N HIS A 53 8.69 -2.19 -2.77
CA HIS A 53 7.75 -1.04 -2.75
C HIS A 53 6.37 -1.39 -3.28
N THR A 54 6.21 -2.45 -4.07
CA THR A 54 4.90 -2.84 -4.63
C THR A 54 3.82 -2.98 -3.56
N TRP A 55 4.16 -3.58 -2.42
CA TRP A 55 3.25 -3.72 -1.28
C TRP A 55 2.89 -2.36 -0.66
N GLY A 56 3.89 -1.53 -0.40
CA GLY A 56 3.69 -0.22 0.21
C GLY A 56 2.93 0.76 -0.70
N LEU A 57 3.12 0.68 -2.01
CA LEU A 57 2.37 1.45 -3.00
C LEU A 57 0.89 1.05 -3.00
N ALA A 58 0.61 -0.25 -2.94
CA ALA A 58 -0.76 -0.75 -2.80
C ALA A 58 -1.43 -0.25 -1.50
N ASP A 59 -0.70 -0.21 -0.38
CA ASP A 59 -1.19 0.33 0.89
C ASP A 59 -1.60 1.80 0.78
N ILE A 60 -0.71 2.64 0.22
CA ILE A 60 -0.97 4.09 0.07
C ILE A 60 -2.19 4.33 -0.81
N HIS A 61 -2.26 3.70 -1.99
CA HIS A 61 -3.39 3.88 -2.90
C HIS A 61 -4.70 3.34 -2.32
N SER A 62 -4.65 2.25 -1.56
CA SER A 62 -5.82 1.72 -0.85
C SER A 62 -6.31 2.68 0.23
N ALA A 63 -5.40 3.27 1.02
CA ALA A 63 -5.73 4.27 2.03
C ALA A 63 -6.33 5.54 1.41
N LEU A 64 -5.87 5.93 0.21
CA LEU A 64 -6.45 7.02 -0.57
C LEU A 64 -7.81 6.69 -1.20
N GLY A 65 -8.22 5.41 -1.19
CA GLY A 65 -9.43 4.94 -1.86
C GLY A 65 -9.29 4.80 -3.38
N ASP A 66 -8.07 4.90 -3.91
CA ASP A 66 -7.76 4.68 -5.32
C ASP A 66 -7.66 3.17 -5.61
N LYS A 67 -8.83 2.56 -5.84
CA LYS A 67 -8.93 1.10 -6.04
C LYS A 67 -8.16 0.62 -7.27
N ASP A 68 -8.14 1.42 -8.34
CA ASP A 68 -7.50 1.01 -9.59
C ASP A 68 -5.99 0.91 -9.43
N LYS A 69 -5.35 1.95 -8.87
CA LYS A 69 -3.91 1.87 -8.59
C LYS A 69 -3.58 0.87 -7.48
N ALA A 70 -4.42 0.75 -6.46
CA ALA A 70 -4.21 -0.25 -5.42
C ALA A 70 -4.16 -1.67 -6.01
N ILE A 71 -5.15 -2.04 -6.81
CA ILE A 71 -5.22 -3.37 -7.44
C ILE A 71 -4.07 -3.58 -8.43
N TYR A 72 -3.70 -2.55 -9.19
CA TYR A 72 -2.51 -2.61 -10.06
C TYR A 72 -1.26 -3.00 -9.26
N TRP A 73 -1.00 -2.33 -8.14
CA TRP A 73 0.19 -2.63 -7.33
C TRP A 73 0.13 -3.98 -6.62
N ILE A 74 -1.08 -4.46 -6.25
CA ILE A 74 -1.28 -5.82 -5.72
C ILE A 74 -0.97 -6.87 -6.79
N GLU A 75 -1.39 -6.66 -8.04
CA GLU A 75 -1.06 -7.52 -9.17
C GLU A 75 0.45 -7.56 -9.43
N GLU A 76 1.11 -6.40 -9.39
CA GLU A 76 2.57 -6.34 -9.54
C GLU A 76 3.29 -7.04 -8.38
N ALA A 77 2.83 -6.87 -7.14
CA ALA A 77 3.34 -7.62 -5.99
C ALA A 77 3.15 -9.13 -6.17
N TYR A 78 2.01 -9.58 -6.72
CA TYR A 78 1.76 -10.98 -7.05
C TYR A 78 2.73 -11.51 -8.10
N LYS A 79 2.89 -10.81 -9.24
CA LYS A 79 3.80 -11.20 -10.33
C LYS A 79 5.25 -11.29 -9.86
N GLN A 80 5.66 -10.37 -8.99
CA GLN A 80 6.99 -10.34 -8.42
C GLN A 80 7.15 -11.29 -7.23
N LYS A 81 6.13 -12.10 -6.91
CA LYS A 81 6.11 -13.05 -5.80
C LYS A 81 6.50 -12.39 -4.48
N HIS A 82 5.99 -11.18 -4.22
CA HIS A 82 6.29 -10.42 -3.02
C HIS A 82 5.98 -11.24 -1.78
N ASP A 83 6.87 -11.20 -0.79
CA ASP A 83 6.81 -12.11 0.35
C ASP A 83 5.48 -12.00 1.11
N PHE A 84 4.93 -10.78 1.23
CA PHE A 84 3.63 -10.55 1.88
C PHE A 84 2.37 -10.91 1.07
N ILE A 85 2.49 -11.33 -0.21
CA ILE A 85 1.31 -11.61 -1.03
C ILE A 85 0.34 -12.66 -0.46
N PRO A 86 0.80 -13.72 0.28
CA PRO A 86 -0.13 -14.67 0.91
C PRO A 86 -1.05 -14.03 1.97
N TRP A 87 -0.68 -12.88 2.53
CA TRP A 87 -1.47 -12.17 3.55
C TRP A 87 -2.33 -11.05 2.98
N VAL A 88 -2.50 -10.98 1.65
CA VAL A 88 -3.25 -9.90 0.98
C VAL A 88 -4.66 -9.70 1.54
N ARG A 89 -5.37 -10.77 1.92
CA ARG A 89 -6.70 -10.66 2.54
C ARG A 89 -6.69 -10.14 3.98
N ASN A 90 -5.57 -10.26 4.68
CA ASN A 90 -5.45 -9.82 6.08
C ASN A 90 -5.11 -8.34 6.21
N ASN A 91 -4.74 -7.68 5.11
CA ASN A 91 -4.37 -6.28 5.14
C ASN A 91 -5.63 -5.39 5.32
N PRO A 92 -5.72 -4.60 6.42
CA PRO A 92 -6.91 -3.80 6.71
C PRO A 92 -7.20 -2.73 5.65
N TYR A 93 -6.19 -2.26 4.91
CA TYR A 93 -6.37 -1.27 3.85
C TYR A 93 -7.12 -1.86 2.64
N TYR A 94 -7.06 -3.19 2.45
CA TYR A 94 -7.62 -3.86 1.27
C TYR A 94 -9.07 -4.32 1.46
N ARG A 95 -9.66 -4.14 2.66
CA ARG A 95 -11.06 -4.51 2.93
C ARG A 95 -12.07 -3.88 1.95
N LYS A 96 -11.76 -2.69 1.40
CA LYS A 96 -12.62 -2.03 0.40
C LYS A 96 -12.51 -2.63 -1.02
N LEU A 97 -11.55 -3.52 -1.23
CA LEU A 97 -11.27 -4.21 -2.49
C LEU A 97 -11.93 -5.61 -2.55
N ASP A 98 -12.43 -6.14 -1.43
CA ASP A 98 -13.00 -7.50 -1.35
C ASP A 98 -14.12 -7.77 -2.35
N ASN A 99 -14.87 -6.73 -2.74
CA ASN A 99 -15.96 -6.83 -3.72
C ASN A 99 -15.52 -6.54 -5.18
N ASP A 100 -14.25 -6.19 -5.42
CA ASP A 100 -13.74 -5.95 -6.77
C ASP A 100 -13.34 -7.30 -7.42
N PRO A 101 -13.90 -7.65 -8.59
CA PRO A 101 -13.62 -8.94 -9.23
C PRO A 101 -12.15 -9.11 -9.59
N ARG A 102 -11.40 -8.03 -9.87
CA ARG A 102 -9.97 -8.09 -10.18
C ARG A 102 -9.16 -8.49 -8.94
N PHE A 103 -9.52 -7.96 -7.78
CA PHE A 103 -8.89 -8.35 -6.52
C PHE A 103 -9.20 -9.82 -6.17
N GLN A 104 -10.45 -10.24 -6.33
CA GLN A 104 -10.85 -11.62 -6.09
C GLN A 104 -10.12 -12.62 -7.01
N ASP A 105 -9.88 -12.25 -8.27
CA ASP A 105 -9.09 -13.05 -9.21
C ASP A 105 -7.65 -13.26 -8.72
N ILE A 106 -6.98 -12.19 -8.26
CA ILE A 106 -5.62 -12.30 -7.70
C ILE A 106 -5.60 -13.27 -6.52
N VAL A 107 -6.56 -13.14 -5.59
CA VAL A 107 -6.65 -14.04 -4.43
C VAL A 107 -6.88 -15.48 -4.87
N LYS A 108 -7.77 -15.74 -5.84
CA LYS A 108 -8.01 -17.10 -6.36
C LYS A 108 -6.72 -17.69 -6.94
N ARG A 109 -5.94 -16.90 -7.68
CA ARG A 109 -4.65 -17.30 -8.24
C ARG A 109 -3.56 -17.60 -7.20
N LEU A 110 -3.72 -17.16 -5.95
CA LEU A 110 -2.81 -17.53 -4.86
C LEU A 110 -3.04 -18.97 -4.37
N ASN A 111 -4.22 -19.56 -4.63
CA ASN A 111 -4.56 -20.93 -4.25
C ASN A 111 -4.20 -21.26 -2.79
N LEU A 112 -4.52 -20.33 -1.87
CA LEU A 112 -4.22 -20.49 -0.44
C LEU A 112 -5.18 -21.52 0.18
N PRO A 113 -4.68 -22.40 1.07
CA PRO A 113 -5.55 -23.27 1.85
C PRO A 113 -6.45 -22.44 2.78
N GLU A 114 -7.67 -22.92 3.00
CA GLU A 114 -8.60 -22.38 4.02
C GLU A 114 -8.11 -22.64 5.44
#